data_AF-A0A8K0JZT8-F1
#
_entry.id   AF-A0A8K0JZT8-F1
#
_cell.length_a   1.000
_cell.length_b   1.000
_cell.length_c   1.000
_cell.angle_alpha   90.00
_cell.angle_beta   90.00
_cell.angle_gamma   90.00
#
_symmetry.space_group_name_H-M   'P 1'
#
loop_
_entity.id
_entity.type
_entity.pdbx_description
1 polymer ?
#
loop_
_entity_poly.entity_id
_entity_poly.type
_entity_poly.pdbx_seq_one_letter_code
_entity_poly.pdbx_strand_id
1 'polypeptide(L)'
;MARRSAFTENGFALVEMWECTFKNNLKADPGMKAFLENHSFTIKKPLDPRDAFYGGRTNAARLYHRVEEDGEKIKYIDVCSLYPFVNKWRKYPVGHPTVYVGDKCPPIENGEGIIKCTVLPPQKLFHPVLPYKCRGKPNFPLCRTYVEESFQASCPHSLNERAIIGTWISDEVKRALDIGYKVIKMHEVWNYTCTTYNKDRNEGGLFAGYINKFLKLKLEASGWPSGTESDEQKTKFPQDVYEREGLILEREKMLFNPGLRCISKLALNSVG
;
A
#
# COMPACT_ATOMS: atom_id res chain seq x y z
N MET A 1 -24.89 17.94 -14.86
CA MET A 1 -25.08 19.37 -15.22
C MET A 1 -23.87 20.22 -14.81
N ALA A 2 -23.40 20.21 -13.56
CA ALA A 2 -22.28 21.05 -13.11
C ALA A 2 -20.98 20.96 -13.94
N ARG A 3 -20.61 19.77 -14.43
CA ARG A 3 -19.37 19.58 -15.20
C ARG A 3 -19.44 20.17 -16.61
N ARG A 4 -20.62 20.18 -17.24
CA ARG A 4 -20.83 20.75 -18.58
C ARG A 4 -20.72 22.26 -18.55
N SER A 5 -21.46 22.88 -17.62
CA SER A 5 -21.45 24.33 -17.42
C SER A 5 -20.04 24.84 -17.15
N ALA A 6 -19.25 24.13 -16.32
CA ALA A 6 -17.86 24.48 -16.05
C ALA A 6 -16.99 24.57 -17.31
N PHE A 7 -17.10 23.64 -18.27
CA PHE A 7 -16.31 23.70 -19.50
C PHE A 7 -16.72 24.89 -20.38
N THR A 8 -18.03 25.10 -20.56
CA THR A 8 -18.53 26.21 -21.36
C THR A 8 -18.24 27.57 -20.74
N GLU A 9 -18.33 27.70 -19.41
CA GLU A 9 -18.01 28.91 -18.66
C GLU A 9 -16.52 29.27 -18.73
N ASN A 10 -15.65 28.26 -18.90
CA ASN A 10 -14.21 28.46 -19.13
C ASN A 10 -13.85 28.60 -20.62
N GLY A 11 -14.83 28.82 -21.51
CA GLY A 11 -14.61 29.12 -22.93
C GLY A 11 -14.24 27.91 -23.80
N PHE A 12 -14.39 26.68 -23.32
CA PHE A 12 -14.14 25.49 -24.11
C PHE A 12 -15.35 25.15 -25.01
N ALA A 13 -15.07 24.87 -26.28
CA ALA A 13 -16.05 24.29 -27.20
C ALA A 13 -16.25 22.80 -26.86
N LEU A 14 -17.27 22.49 -26.05
CA LEU A 14 -17.59 21.13 -25.66
C LEU A 14 -18.37 20.40 -26.76
N VAL A 15 -17.79 19.32 -27.30
CA VAL A 15 -18.49 18.40 -28.21
C VAL A 15 -18.83 17.13 -27.44
N GLU A 16 -20.12 16.84 -27.29
CA GLU A 16 -20.62 15.63 -26.63
C GLU A 16 -20.99 14.58 -27.69
N MET A 17 -20.58 13.33 -27.48
CA MET A 17 -20.93 12.24 -28.39
C MET A 17 -21.07 10.92 -27.62
N TRP A 18 -21.89 10.02 -28.14
CA TRP A 18 -22.09 8.70 -27.55
C TRP A 18 -20.81 7.85 -27.65
N GLU A 19 -20.56 7.02 -26.64
CA GLU A 19 -19.38 6.14 -26.59
C GLU A 19 -19.29 5.24 -27.83
N CYS A 20 -20.41 4.69 -28.30
CA CYS A 20 -20.46 3.86 -29.49
C CYS A 20 -20.08 4.64 -30.77
N THR A 21 -20.56 5.87 -30.91
CA THR A 21 -20.20 6.77 -32.01
C THR A 21 -18.71 7.12 -31.97
N PHE A 22 -18.17 7.44 -30.80
CA PHE A 22 -16.75 7.72 -30.63
C PHE A 22 -15.87 6.51 -30.99
N LYS A 23 -16.25 5.31 -30.54
CA LYS A 23 -15.55 4.06 -30.89
C LYS A 23 -15.58 3.78 -32.40
N ASN A 24 -16.69 4.09 -33.08
CA ASN A 24 -16.78 3.95 -34.53
C ASN A 24 -15.89 4.97 -35.25
N ASN A 25 -15.87 6.23 -34.80
CA ASN A 25 -14.99 7.26 -35.35
C ASN A 25 -13.51 6.89 -35.19
N LEU A 26 -13.12 6.36 -34.03
CA LEU A 26 -11.77 5.86 -33.78
C LEU A 26 -11.34 4.71 -34.73
N LYS A 27 -12.29 3.89 -35.19
CA LYS A 27 -12.03 2.85 -36.18
C LYS A 27 -11.95 3.39 -37.60
N ALA A 28 -12.75 4.42 -37.90
CA ALA A 28 -12.87 5.00 -39.23
C ALA A 28 -11.78 6.04 -39.54
N ASP A 29 -11.23 6.72 -38.52
CA ASP A 29 -10.23 7.77 -38.65
C ASP A 29 -8.90 7.38 -37.97
N PRO A 30 -7.91 6.90 -38.74
CA PRO A 30 -6.58 6.59 -38.24
C PRO A 30 -5.84 7.81 -37.66
N GLY A 31 -6.12 9.03 -38.15
CA GLY A 31 -5.53 10.26 -37.65
C GLY A 31 -6.03 10.61 -36.26
N MET A 32 -7.33 10.44 -36.00
CA MET A 32 -7.92 10.58 -34.67
C MET A 32 -7.35 9.55 -33.69
N LYS A 33 -7.18 8.30 -34.13
CA LYS A 33 -6.55 7.25 -33.32
C LYS A 33 -5.10 7.58 -32.98
N ALA A 34 -4.30 7.94 -33.98
CA ALA A 34 -2.90 8.32 -33.78
C ALA A 34 -2.76 9.58 -32.91
N PHE A 35 -3.66 10.55 -33.07
CA PHE A 35 -3.73 11.71 -32.19
C PHE A 35 -3.93 11.26 -30.75
N LEU A 36 -4.96 10.46 -30.45
CA LEU A 36 -5.23 10.03 -29.08
C LEU A 36 -4.11 9.15 -28.50
N GLU A 37 -3.50 8.26 -29.27
CA GLU A 37 -2.39 7.44 -28.80
C GLU A 37 -1.13 8.27 -28.47
N ASN A 38 -0.91 9.37 -29.19
CA ASN A 38 0.28 10.23 -29.02
C ASN A 38 0.01 11.51 -28.21
N HIS A 39 -1.24 11.83 -27.90
CA HIS A 39 -1.58 13.06 -27.19
C HIS A 39 -1.26 12.94 -25.70
N SER A 40 -0.64 13.99 -25.16
CA SER A 40 -0.09 13.98 -23.80
C SER A 40 -1.11 13.69 -22.69
N PHE A 41 -2.40 14.03 -22.89
CA PHE A 41 -3.49 13.78 -21.96
C PHE A 41 -4.00 12.33 -21.95
N THR A 42 -3.92 11.63 -23.09
CA THR A 42 -4.32 10.21 -23.18
C THR A 42 -3.19 9.28 -22.74
N ILE A 43 -1.93 9.68 -22.99
CA ILE A 43 -0.74 9.01 -22.44
C ILE A 43 -0.72 9.10 -20.92
N LYS A 44 -1.15 10.24 -20.36
CA LYS A 44 -1.18 10.50 -18.92
C LYS A 44 -2.60 10.52 -18.40
N LYS A 45 -3.20 9.34 -18.31
CA LYS A 45 -4.47 9.16 -17.58
C LYS A 45 -4.36 9.81 -16.19
N PRO A 46 -5.44 10.36 -15.64
CA PRO A 46 -5.46 10.79 -14.24
C PRO A 46 -5.03 9.68 -13.28
N LEU A 47 -4.70 10.06 -12.05
CA LEU A 47 -4.47 9.13 -10.96
C LEU A 47 -5.72 8.29 -10.70
N ASP A 48 -5.57 6.97 -10.75
CA ASP A 48 -6.57 6.01 -10.26
C ASP A 48 -6.07 5.42 -8.94
N PRO A 49 -6.76 5.63 -7.80
CA PRO A 49 -6.33 5.09 -6.52
C PRO A 49 -6.24 3.55 -6.50
N ARG A 50 -6.98 2.85 -7.38
CA ARG A 50 -6.92 1.39 -7.50
C ARG A 50 -5.59 0.89 -8.07
N ASP A 51 -4.85 1.75 -8.78
CA ASP A 51 -3.52 1.41 -9.27
C ASP A 51 -2.51 1.29 -8.12
N ALA A 52 -2.70 2.03 -7.03
CA ALA A 52 -1.92 1.92 -5.80
C ALA A 52 -2.36 0.77 -4.89
N PHE A 53 -3.46 0.08 -5.21
CA PHE A 53 -3.94 -1.03 -4.40
C PHE A 53 -3.21 -2.33 -4.76
N TYR A 54 -2.41 -2.80 -3.81
CA TYR A 54 -1.63 -4.05 -3.86
C TYR A 54 -1.90 -4.90 -2.62
N GLY A 55 -1.82 -6.22 -2.79
CA GLY A 55 -1.91 -7.16 -1.67
C GLY A 55 -0.57 -7.37 -0.97
N GLY A 56 -0.50 -8.44 -0.19
CA GLY A 56 0.73 -8.85 0.50
C GLY A 56 1.89 -9.12 -0.47
N ARG A 57 3.11 -8.81 -0.03
CA ARG A 57 4.33 -9.10 -0.79
C ARG A 57 4.72 -10.56 -0.62
N THR A 58 4.78 -11.28 -1.74
CA THR A 58 5.38 -12.62 -1.82
C THR A 58 6.59 -12.53 -2.74
N ASN A 59 7.77 -12.86 -2.23
CA ASN A 59 9.01 -12.84 -2.99
C ASN A 59 9.87 -14.06 -2.64
N ALA A 60 10.26 -14.84 -3.64
CA ALA A 60 11.17 -15.97 -3.48
C ALA A 60 12.58 -15.56 -3.89
N ALA A 61 13.49 -15.39 -2.91
CA ALA A 61 14.90 -15.13 -3.19
C ALA A 61 15.63 -16.38 -3.68
N ARG A 62 15.19 -17.56 -3.23
CA ARG A 62 15.71 -18.87 -3.61
C ARG A 62 14.55 -19.86 -3.68
N LEU A 63 14.42 -20.59 -4.78
CA LEU A 63 13.32 -21.54 -4.98
C LEU A 63 13.50 -22.82 -4.14
N TYR A 64 14.74 -23.27 -3.97
CA TYR A 64 15.08 -24.44 -3.18
C TYR A 64 16.43 -24.27 -2.50
N HIS A 65 16.48 -24.59 -1.21
CA HIS A 65 17.70 -24.64 -0.42
C HIS A 65 17.63 -25.85 0.50
N ARG A 66 18.62 -26.72 0.37
CA ARG A 66 18.91 -27.77 1.32
C ARG A 66 20.06 -27.32 2.22
N VAL A 67 19.94 -27.62 3.50
CA VAL A 67 21.00 -27.43 4.49
C VAL A 67 21.98 -28.58 4.33
N GLU A 68 23.21 -28.28 3.94
CA GLU A 68 24.25 -29.30 3.63
C GLU A 68 25.34 -29.37 4.72
N GLU A 69 25.52 -28.32 5.52
CA GLU A 69 26.57 -28.23 6.54
C GLU A 69 26.03 -28.44 7.95
N ASP A 70 26.80 -29.16 8.78
CA ASP A 70 26.50 -29.33 10.20
C ASP A 70 26.56 -27.97 10.92
N GLY A 71 25.38 -27.45 11.28
CA GLY A 71 25.23 -26.20 12.03
C GLY A 71 24.48 -25.09 11.30
N GLU A 72 24.25 -25.20 10.00
CA GLU A 72 23.38 -24.27 9.27
C GLU A 72 21.91 -24.46 9.71
N LYS A 73 21.20 -23.34 9.95
CA LYS A 73 19.81 -23.33 10.45
C LYS A 73 18.97 -22.33 9.67
N ILE A 74 17.80 -22.77 9.21
CA ILE A 74 16.78 -21.90 8.65
C ILE A 74 15.91 -21.39 9.79
N LYS A 75 15.83 -20.05 9.94
CA LYS A 75 14.97 -19.40 10.95
C LYS A 75 13.71 -18.86 10.27
N TYR A 76 12.56 -19.06 10.92
CA TYR A 76 11.28 -18.50 10.50
C TYR A 76 10.89 -17.36 11.44
N ILE A 77 10.54 -16.20 10.87
CA ILE A 77 10.08 -15.02 11.60
C ILE A 77 8.70 -14.66 11.08
N ASP A 78 7.74 -14.55 11.99
CA ASP A 78 6.34 -14.22 11.68
C ASP A 78 5.90 -12.98 12.47
N VAL A 79 5.26 -12.04 11.78
CA VAL A 79 4.65 -10.89 12.44
C VAL A 79 3.23 -11.27 12.87
N CYS A 80 3.07 -11.51 14.16
CA CYS A 80 1.79 -11.84 14.76
C CYS A 80 0.78 -10.70 14.56
N SER A 81 -0.23 -10.91 13.71
CA SER A 81 -1.32 -9.96 13.46
C SER A 81 -0.85 -8.65 12.81
N LEU A 82 -0.05 -8.76 11.72
CA LEU A 82 0.49 -7.61 10.98
C LEU A 82 -0.56 -6.53 10.63
N TYR A 83 -1.66 -6.89 9.96
CA TYR A 83 -2.68 -5.90 9.56
C TYR A 83 -3.38 -5.23 10.77
N PRO A 84 -3.85 -5.97 11.79
CA PRO A 84 -4.33 -5.36 13.03
C PRO A 84 -3.35 -4.39 13.69
N PHE A 85 -2.06 -4.74 13.71
CA PHE A 85 -1.02 -3.86 14.23
C PHE A 85 -0.95 -2.56 13.41
N VAL A 86 -0.95 -2.65 12.08
CA VAL A 86 -0.94 -1.48 11.18
C VAL A 86 -2.20 -0.63 11.38
N ASN A 87 -3.38 -1.24 11.40
CA ASN A 87 -4.68 -0.59 11.60
C ASN A 87 -4.75 0.24 12.90
N LYS A 88 -4.10 -0.23 13.96
CA LYS A 88 -4.07 0.48 15.24
C LYS A 88 -3.00 1.58 15.26
N TRP A 89 -1.78 1.26 14.84
CA TRP A 89 -0.61 2.08 15.16
C TRP A 89 -0.13 2.98 14.03
N ARG A 90 -0.57 2.76 12.79
CA ARG A 90 -0.12 3.54 11.63
C ARG A 90 -1.11 4.62 11.26
N LYS A 91 -0.63 5.59 10.49
CA LYS A 91 -1.41 6.71 10.00
C LYS A 91 -2.38 6.24 8.92
N TYR A 92 -3.60 6.80 8.93
CA TYR A 92 -4.62 6.56 7.91
C TYR A 92 -5.10 7.88 7.31
N PRO A 93 -5.32 7.94 5.98
CA PRO A 93 -5.96 9.07 5.34
C PRO A 93 -7.44 9.17 5.75
N VAL A 94 -7.92 10.39 5.95
CA VAL A 94 -9.32 10.68 6.29
C VAL A 94 -9.88 11.82 5.43
N GLY A 95 -11.19 11.77 5.16
CA GLY A 95 -11.89 12.78 4.39
C GLY A 95 -11.56 12.76 2.89
N HIS A 96 -11.79 13.88 2.23
CA HIS A 96 -11.51 14.06 0.80
C HIS A 96 -10.10 14.60 0.57
N PRO A 97 -9.40 14.14 -0.49
CA PRO A 97 -8.08 14.65 -0.79
C PRO A 97 -8.12 16.06 -1.38
N THR A 98 -7.06 16.82 -1.14
CA THR A 98 -6.70 17.95 -2.00
C THR A 98 -5.88 17.42 -3.17
N VAL A 99 -6.33 17.73 -4.39
CA VAL A 99 -5.71 17.21 -5.62
C VAL A 99 -4.75 18.24 -6.21
N TYR A 100 -3.49 17.84 -6.39
CA TYR A 100 -2.45 18.62 -7.04
C TYR A 100 -2.03 17.94 -8.35
N VAL A 101 -1.82 18.73 -9.40
CA VAL A 101 -1.48 18.22 -10.74
C VAL A 101 -0.27 18.96 -11.31
N GLY A 102 0.65 18.23 -11.92
CA GLY A 102 1.83 18.77 -12.59
C GLY A 102 2.69 19.60 -11.64
N ASP A 103 3.07 20.80 -12.06
CA ASP A 103 4.02 21.66 -11.35
C ASP A 103 3.47 22.20 -10.02
N LYS A 104 2.16 22.04 -9.76
CA LYS A 104 1.53 22.39 -8.47
C LYS A 104 1.70 21.28 -7.42
N CYS A 105 2.27 20.14 -7.77
CA CYS A 105 2.48 19.05 -6.82
C CYS A 105 3.47 19.50 -5.72
N PRO A 106 3.16 19.23 -4.44
CA PRO A 106 4.10 19.51 -3.37
C PRO A 106 5.33 18.58 -3.48
N PRO A 107 6.45 18.95 -2.82
CA PRO A 107 7.55 18.02 -2.59
C PRO A 107 7.05 16.72 -1.95
N ILE A 108 7.68 15.60 -2.29
CA ILE A 108 7.22 14.25 -1.90
C ILE A 108 7.18 14.09 -0.38
N GLU A 109 8.14 14.71 0.31
CA GLU A 109 8.27 14.72 1.76
C GLU A 109 6.99 15.23 2.43
N ASN A 110 6.34 16.21 1.79
CA ASN A 110 5.13 16.86 2.26
C ASN A 110 3.85 16.19 1.74
N GLY A 111 3.95 15.25 0.80
CA GLY A 111 2.83 14.49 0.28
C GLY A 111 2.41 13.38 1.23
N GLU A 112 1.13 13.37 1.61
CA GLU A 112 0.49 12.38 2.47
C GLU A 112 -0.73 11.82 1.74
N GLY A 113 -0.66 10.59 1.26
CA GLY A 113 -1.73 9.99 0.47
C GLY A 113 -1.24 9.18 -0.72
N ILE A 114 -1.80 9.45 -1.90
CA ILE A 114 -1.54 8.69 -3.14
C ILE A 114 -0.81 9.57 -4.14
N ILE A 115 0.26 9.03 -4.72
CA ILE A 115 1.16 9.75 -5.63
C ILE A 115 1.22 9.00 -6.95
N LYS A 116 1.02 9.73 -8.05
CA LYS A 116 1.36 9.29 -9.40
C LYS A 116 2.62 10.01 -9.87
N CYS A 117 3.69 9.24 -10.10
CA CYS A 117 4.97 9.80 -10.50
C CYS A 117 5.73 8.88 -11.47
N THR A 118 6.73 9.43 -12.13
CA THR A 118 7.77 8.69 -12.83
C THR A 118 8.96 8.53 -11.91
N VAL A 119 9.37 7.30 -11.65
CA VAL A 119 10.52 6.95 -10.82
C VAL A 119 11.58 6.23 -11.62
N LEU A 120 12.84 6.47 -11.30
CA LEU A 120 13.98 5.75 -11.81
C LEU A 120 14.53 4.86 -10.69
N PRO A 121 14.39 3.53 -10.79
CA PRO A 121 14.97 2.62 -9.82
C PRO A 121 16.52 2.62 -9.85
N PRO A 122 17.19 2.26 -8.74
CA PRO A 122 18.61 1.95 -8.76
C PRO A 122 18.88 0.69 -9.61
N GLN A 123 20.12 0.48 -10.05
CA GLN A 123 20.47 -0.68 -10.88
C GLN A 123 20.64 -1.98 -10.08
N LYS A 124 21.04 -1.88 -8.81
CA LYS A 124 21.35 -3.03 -7.96
C LYS A 124 20.65 -2.86 -6.63
N LEU A 125 19.58 -3.62 -6.42
CA LEU A 125 18.84 -3.62 -5.17
C LEU A 125 18.28 -5.02 -4.93
N PHE A 126 18.61 -5.60 -3.78
CA PHE A 126 18.24 -6.96 -3.43
C PHE A 126 16.73 -7.12 -3.19
N HIS A 127 16.10 -6.09 -2.61
CA HIS A 127 14.66 -6.04 -2.37
C HIS A 127 14.07 -4.75 -2.95
N PRO A 128 13.69 -4.74 -4.24
CA PRO A 128 13.01 -3.60 -4.84
C PRO A 128 11.68 -3.32 -4.13
N VAL A 129 11.30 -2.06 -3.98
CA VAL A 129 10.17 -1.65 -3.11
C VAL A 129 8.90 -1.36 -3.88
N LEU A 130 9.00 -0.59 -4.98
CA LEU A 130 7.81 -0.14 -5.69
C LEU A 130 7.24 -1.25 -6.57
N PRO A 131 5.97 -1.65 -6.37
CA PRO A 131 5.31 -2.63 -7.22
C PRO A 131 4.94 -2.04 -8.59
N TYR A 132 4.92 -2.89 -9.60
CA TYR A 132 4.54 -2.58 -10.98
C TYR A 132 3.68 -3.71 -11.53
N LYS A 133 2.45 -3.40 -11.95
CA LYS A 133 1.55 -4.39 -12.59
C LYS A 133 1.99 -4.60 -14.04
N CYS A 134 2.58 -5.74 -14.34
CA CYS A 134 2.91 -6.16 -15.71
C CYS A 134 2.15 -7.45 -16.02
N ARG A 135 1.42 -7.46 -17.14
CA ARG A 135 0.60 -8.62 -17.60
C ARG A 135 -0.34 -9.17 -16.51
N GLY A 136 -1.00 -8.26 -15.78
CA GLY A 136 -1.95 -8.60 -14.71
C GLY A 136 -1.34 -9.12 -13.41
N LYS A 137 0.00 -9.17 -13.30
CA LYS A 137 0.71 -9.65 -12.10
C LYS A 137 1.55 -8.54 -11.47
N PRO A 138 1.61 -8.45 -10.13
CA PRO A 138 2.52 -7.54 -9.46
C PRO A 138 3.97 -8.02 -9.63
N ASN A 139 4.83 -7.13 -10.09
CA ASN A 139 6.27 -7.32 -10.19
C ASN A 139 6.97 -6.22 -9.39
N PHE A 140 8.24 -6.41 -9.05
CA PHE A 140 9.06 -5.39 -8.38
C PHE A 140 10.32 -5.11 -9.21
N PRO A 141 10.19 -4.54 -10.43
CA PRO A 141 11.29 -4.41 -11.36
C PRO A 141 12.20 -3.23 -11.03
N LEU A 142 13.47 -3.33 -11.46
CA LEU A 142 14.42 -2.20 -11.49
C LEU A 142 14.54 -1.55 -12.88
N CYS A 143 13.77 -2.05 -13.85
CA CYS A 143 13.64 -1.54 -15.21
C CYS A 143 12.28 -1.92 -15.77
N ARG A 144 11.52 -0.91 -16.23
CA ARG A 144 10.21 -1.11 -16.87
C ARG A 144 10.31 -2.00 -18.12
N THR A 145 11.10 -1.60 -19.12
CA THR A 145 11.20 -2.33 -20.39
C THR A 145 11.65 -3.78 -20.18
N TYR A 146 12.61 -4.01 -19.27
CA TYR A 146 13.10 -5.36 -18.95
C TYR A 146 11.98 -6.32 -18.56
N VAL A 147 11.09 -5.91 -17.66
CA VAL A 147 9.99 -6.77 -17.19
C VAL A 147 8.88 -6.90 -18.24
N GLU A 148 8.65 -5.85 -19.03
CA GLU A 148 7.65 -5.85 -20.11
C GLU A 148 8.03 -6.80 -21.23
N GLU A 149 9.32 -6.84 -21.60
CA GLU A 149 9.87 -7.71 -22.64
C GLU A 149 10.26 -9.09 -22.13
N SER A 150 10.25 -9.30 -20.81
CA SER A 150 10.70 -10.56 -20.17
C SER A 150 12.15 -10.91 -20.51
N PHE A 151 13.02 -9.90 -20.50
CA PHE A 151 14.44 -10.03 -20.81
C PHE A 151 15.15 -10.95 -19.79
N GLN A 152 16.19 -11.68 -20.22
CA GLN A 152 16.88 -12.68 -19.38
C GLN A 152 18.39 -12.44 -19.17
N ALA A 153 18.98 -11.42 -19.79
CA ALA A 153 20.40 -11.08 -19.64
C ALA A 153 20.60 -9.79 -18.82
N SER A 154 21.82 -9.25 -18.75
CA SER A 154 22.07 -7.96 -18.11
C SER A 154 21.28 -6.84 -18.80
N CYS A 155 20.59 -6.01 -18.02
CA CYS A 155 19.74 -4.94 -18.55
C CYS A 155 20.54 -3.90 -19.38
N PRO A 156 20.29 -3.78 -20.71
CA PRO A 156 20.99 -2.82 -21.58
C PRO A 156 20.29 -1.45 -21.67
N HIS A 157 19.13 -1.32 -21.04
CA HIS A 157 18.21 -0.21 -21.23
C HIS A 157 18.72 1.13 -20.67
N SER A 158 18.43 2.20 -21.41
CA SER A 158 18.66 3.59 -21.01
C SER A 158 17.85 3.99 -19.77
N LEU A 159 18.17 5.15 -19.18
CA LEU A 159 17.44 5.66 -18.01
C LEU A 159 15.94 5.85 -18.30
N ASN A 160 15.58 6.28 -19.51
CA ASN A 160 14.19 6.52 -19.90
C ASN A 160 13.39 5.22 -20.08
N GLU A 161 14.03 4.18 -20.63
CA GLU A 161 13.43 2.85 -20.77
C GLU A 161 13.31 2.13 -19.42
N ARG A 162 14.24 2.40 -18.50
CA ARG A 162 14.19 1.86 -17.14
C ARG A 162 13.13 2.52 -16.26
N ALA A 163 12.82 3.79 -16.50
CA ALA A 163 11.91 4.55 -15.66
C ALA A 163 10.49 3.95 -15.64
N ILE A 164 9.89 3.92 -14.47
CA ILE A 164 8.57 3.36 -14.22
C ILE A 164 7.62 4.51 -13.96
N ILE A 165 6.46 4.50 -14.63
CA ILE A 165 5.35 5.40 -14.31
C ILE A 165 4.35 4.55 -13.53
N GLY A 166 3.95 5.03 -12.36
CA GLY A 166 3.00 4.29 -11.53
C GLY A 166 2.34 5.19 -10.49
N THR A 167 1.41 4.56 -9.78
CA THR A 167 0.65 5.17 -8.69
C THR A 167 0.92 4.36 -7.44
N TRP A 168 1.34 5.01 -6.36
CA TRP A 168 1.75 4.37 -5.10
C TRP A 168 1.29 5.18 -3.90
N ILE A 169 1.31 4.56 -2.72
CA ILE A 169 1.15 5.32 -1.47
C ILE A 169 2.42 6.13 -1.21
N SER A 170 2.24 7.36 -0.75
CA SER A 170 3.33 8.30 -0.42
C SER A 170 4.45 7.67 0.40
N ASP A 171 4.13 6.88 1.43
CA ASP A 171 5.12 6.17 2.26
C ASP A 171 5.98 5.17 1.49
N GLU A 172 5.42 4.48 0.48
CA GLU A 172 6.19 3.57 -0.36
C GLU A 172 7.18 4.34 -1.25
N VAL A 173 6.76 5.49 -1.77
CA VAL A 173 7.61 6.38 -2.56
C VAL A 173 8.73 6.96 -1.68
N LYS A 174 8.40 7.46 -0.49
CA LYS A 174 9.39 7.94 0.50
C LYS A 174 10.41 6.84 0.83
N ARG A 175 9.94 5.62 1.12
CA ARG A 175 10.84 4.48 1.37
C ARG A 175 11.70 4.10 0.16
N ALA A 176 11.17 4.25 -1.05
CA ALA A 176 11.94 4.00 -2.27
C ALA A 176 13.07 5.01 -2.44
N LEU A 177 12.83 6.28 -2.11
CA LEU A 177 13.86 7.33 -2.14
C LEU A 177 15.02 7.00 -1.17
N ASP A 178 14.71 6.54 0.04
CA ASP A 178 15.72 6.15 1.05
C ASP A 178 16.70 5.08 0.56
N ILE A 179 16.27 4.24 -0.39
CA ILE A 179 17.06 3.11 -0.92
C ILE A 179 17.53 3.33 -2.35
N GLY A 180 17.55 4.60 -2.80
CA GLY A 180 18.23 5.03 -4.02
C GLY A 180 17.36 5.14 -5.26
N TYR A 181 16.03 5.06 -5.15
CA TYR A 181 15.15 5.47 -6.24
C TYR A 181 15.22 6.99 -6.41
N LYS A 182 14.98 7.47 -7.63
CA LYS A 182 14.88 8.91 -7.92
C LYS A 182 13.53 9.21 -8.54
N VAL A 183 12.83 10.23 -8.05
CA VAL A 183 11.65 10.73 -8.76
C VAL A 183 12.10 11.65 -9.89
N ILE A 184 11.71 11.28 -11.11
CA ILE A 184 12.01 12.03 -12.32
C ILE A 184 10.94 13.09 -12.57
N LYS A 185 9.67 12.74 -12.29
CA LYS A 185 8.54 13.65 -12.52
C LYS A 185 7.35 13.32 -11.62
N MET A 186 6.79 14.33 -10.98
CA MET A 186 5.48 14.25 -10.33
C MET A 186 4.39 14.53 -11.36
N HIS A 187 3.34 13.71 -11.40
CA HIS A 187 2.21 13.91 -12.31
C HIS A 187 0.98 14.39 -11.56
N GLU A 188 0.63 13.71 -10.47
CA GLU A 188 -0.56 14.01 -9.67
C GLU A 188 -0.39 13.51 -8.23
N VAL A 189 -0.89 14.27 -7.26
CA VAL A 189 -0.88 13.93 -5.83
C VAL A 189 -2.27 14.12 -5.27
N TRP A 190 -2.82 13.08 -4.65
CA TRP A 190 -4.02 13.15 -3.83
C TRP A 190 -3.58 13.21 -2.38
N ASN A 191 -3.59 14.42 -1.82
CA ASN A 191 -3.10 14.68 -0.48
C ASN A 191 -4.24 14.67 0.53
N TYR A 192 -4.15 13.82 1.54
CA TYR A 192 -5.14 13.64 2.59
C TYR A 192 -4.67 14.26 3.90
N THR A 193 -5.65 14.60 4.73
CA THR A 193 -5.38 14.72 6.17
C THR A 193 -5.24 13.31 6.73
N CYS A 194 -4.29 13.10 7.64
CA CYS A 194 -4.06 11.80 8.25
C CYS A 194 -4.39 11.83 9.75
N THR A 195 -4.89 10.71 10.26
CA THR A 195 -5.03 10.45 11.70
C THR A 195 -4.14 9.29 12.12
N THR A 196 -3.58 9.36 13.32
CA THR A 196 -2.78 8.29 13.94
C THR A 196 -3.25 8.13 15.38
N TYR A 197 -3.24 6.90 15.89
CA TYR A 197 -3.58 6.64 17.28
C TYR A 197 -2.49 7.18 18.22
N ASN A 198 -2.90 7.95 19.22
CA ASN A 198 -2.06 8.39 20.32
C ASN A 198 -2.39 7.56 21.57
N LYS A 199 -1.42 6.77 22.03
CA LYS A 199 -1.59 5.89 23.20
C LYS A 199 -1.78 6.67 24.49
N ASP A 200 -0.99 7.71 24.72
CA ASP A 200 -0.94 8.45 25.99
C ASP A 200 -2.26 9.18 26.26
N ARG A 201 -2.90 9.69 25.20
CA ARG A 201 -4.20 10.35 25.26
C ARG A 201 -5.38 9.41 25.00
N ASN A 202 -5.12 8.19 24.54
CA ASN A 202 -6.14 7.24 24.08
C ASN A 202 -7.11 7.85 23.04
N GLU A 203 -6.55 8.57 22.06
CA GLU A 203 -7.30 9.36 21.07
C GLU A 203 -6.75 9.15 19.64
N GLY A 204 -7.58 9.44 18.64
CA GLY A 204 -7.21 9.30 17.22
C GLY A 204 -7.18 7.85 16.73
N GLY A 205 -6.66 7.65 15.51
CA GLY A 205 -6.56 6.33 14.89
C GLY A 205 -7.91 5.77 14.44
N LEU A 206 -8.07 5.60 13.13
CA LEU A 206 -9.36 5.23 12.54
C LEU A 206 -9.93 3.89 13.06
N PHE A 207 -9.06 2.92 13.33
CA PHE A 207 -9.46 1.56 13.74
C PHE A 207 -9.04 1.20 15.17
N ALA A 208 -8.38 2.09 15.90
CA ALA A 208 -7.75 1.74 17.18
C ALA A 208 -8.74 1.16 18.19
N GLY A 209 -9.92 1.76 18.36
CA GLY A 209 -10.96 1.24 19.24
C GLY A 209 -11.48 -0.14 18.84
N TYR A 210 -11.69 -0.38 17.55
CA TYR A 210 -12.10 -1.68 17.01
C TYR A 210 -11.03 -2.75 17.30
N ILE A 211 -9.77 -2.45 16.96
CA ILE A 211 -8.64 -3.37 17.19
C ILE A 211 -8.48 -3.65 18.68
N ASN A 212 -8.56 -2.64 19.54
CA ASN A 212 -8.44 -2.80 20.99
C ASN A 212 -9.49 -3.76 21.55
N LYS A 213 -10.76 -3.60 21.13
CA LYS A 213 -11.86 -4.46 21.55
C LYS A 213 -11.62 -5.93 21.19
N PHE A 214 -11.35 -6.22 19.92
CA PHE A 214 -11.22 -7.61 19.47
C PHE A 214 -9.86 -8.23 19.83
N LEU A 215 -8.81 -7.43 20.02
CA LEU A 215 -7.53 -7.91 20.51
C LEU A 215 -7.63 -8.33 21.98
N LYS A 216 -8.30 -7.54 22.83
CA LYS A 216 -8.59 -7.93 24.23
C LYS A 216 -9.38 -9.25 24.27
N LEU A 217 -10.50 -9.33 23.53
CA LEU A 217 -11.31 -10.55 23.48
C LEU A 217 -10.52 -11.78 23.00
N LYS A 218 -9.68 -11.60 21.96
CA LYS A 218 -8.82 -12.69 21.45
C LYS A 218 -7.79 -13.14 22.48
N LEU A 219 -7.17 -12.21 23.22
CA LEU A 219 -6.17 -12.53 24.23
C LEU A 219 -6.82 -13.27 25.41
N GLU A 220 -7.94 -12.75 25.93
CA GLU A 220 -8.69 -13.38 27.03
C GLU A 220 -9.18 -14.79 26.65
N ALA A 221 -9.77 -14.94 25.46
CA ALA A 221 -10.23 -16.23 24.94
C ALA A 221 -9.09 -17.20 24.57
N SER A 222 -7.85 -16.73 24.46
CA SER A 222 -6.70 -17.61 24.25
C SER A 222 -6.22 -18.28 25.54
N GLY A 223 -6.73 -17.83 26.71
CA GLY A 223 -6.23 -18.26 28.00
C GLY A 223 -4.79 -17.83 28.24
N TRP A 224 -4.16 -18.41 29.25
CA TRP A 224 -2.78 -18.11 29.61
C TRP A 224 -1.78 -18.66 28.59
N PRO A 225 -0.74 -17.90 28.21
CA PRO A 225 0.34 -18.41 27.37
C PRO A 225 1.03 -19.62 28.00
N SER A 226 1.57 -20.50 27.14
CA SER A 226 2.37 -21.65 27.60
C SER A 226 3.52 -21.18 28.49
N GLY A 227 3.71 -21.86 29.63
CA GLY A 227 4.72 -21.50 30.64
C GLY A 227 4.27 -20.45 31.66
N THR A 228 3.00 -20.02 31.65
CA THR A 228 2.44 -19.10 32.66
C THR A 228 1.69 -19.88 33.74
N GLU A 229 2.40 -20.36 34.76
CA GLU A 229 1.84 -21.22 35.81
C GLU A 229 1.74 -20.50 37.16
N SER A 230 2.79 -19.73 37.50
CA SER A 230 2.90 -18.97 38.75
C SER A 230 2.04 -17.70 38.79
N ASP A 231 1.76 -17.21 39.99
CA ASP A 231 1.00 -15.97 40.20
C ASP A 231 1.76 -14.73 39.73
N GLU A 232 3.09 -14.75 39.83
CA GLU A 232 3.96 -13.70 39.32
C GLU A 232 3.84 -13.59 37.79
N GLN A 233 3.83 -14.73 37.09
CA GLN A 233 3.66 -14.74 35.62
C GLN A 233 2.25 -14.30 35.20
N LYS A 234 1.22 -14.69 35.96
CA LYS A 234 -0.17 -14.29 35.73
C LYS A 234 -0.41 -12.80 36.02
N THR A 235 0.43 -12.17 36.83
CA THR A 235 0.46 -10.71 37.04
C THR A 235 1.26 -10.01 35.93
N LYS A 236 2.39 -10.59 35.53
CA LYS A 236 3.30 -10.00 34.54
C LYS A 236 2.69 -9.94 33.14
N PHE A 237 2.02 -10.99 32.68
CA PHE A 237 1.50 -11.02 31.31
C PHE A 237 0.48 -9.89 30.99
N PRO A 238 -0.53 -9.63 31.83
CA PRO A 238 -1.43 -8.48 31.63
C PRO A 238 -0.70 -7.14 31.67
N GLN A 239 0.31 -7.00 32.54
CA GLN A 239 1.13 -5.80 32.62
C GLN A 239 1.93 -5.56 31.32
N ASP A 240 2.60 -6.58 30.79
CA ASP A 240 3.33 -6.49 29.51
C ASP A 240 2.37 -6.13 28.35
N VAL A 241 1.15 -6.66 28.37
CA VAL A 241 0.10 -6.33 27.39
C VAL A 241 -0.36 -4.88 27.54
N TYR A 242 -0.51 -4.36 28.75
CA TYR A 242 -0.83 -2.96 28.97
C TYR A 242 0.31 -2.03 28.52
N GLU A 243 1.55 -2.36 28.86
CA GLU A 243 2.73 -1.58 28.48
C GLU A 243 2.96 -1.56 26.97
N ARG A 244 2.68 -2.66 26.26
CA ARG A 244 2.77 -2.69 24.80
C ARG A 244 1.54 -2.11 24.13
N GLU A 245 0.35 -2.61 24.47
CA GLU A 245 -0.88 -2.36 23.74
C GLU A 245 -1.80 -1.30 24.37
N GLY A 246 -1.62 -0.96 25.64
CA GLY A 246 -2.58 -0.13 26.39
C GLY A 246 -3.89 -0.87 26.70
N LEU A 247 -3.86 -2.20 26.68
CA LEU A 247 -5.02 -3.04 26.95
C LEU A 247 -4.99 -3.57 28.37
N ILE A 248 -6.10 -3.39 29.07
CA ILE A 248 -6.31 -3.98 30.40
C ILE A 248 -6.99 -5.33 30.19
N LEU A 249 -6.30 -6.41 30.51
CA LEU A 249 -6.88 -7.77 30.51
C LEU A 249 -7.45 -8.10 31.88
N GLU A 250 -8.56 -8.82 31.91
CA GLU A 250 -9.19 -9.26 33.17
C GLU A 250 -8.76 -10.69 33.48
N ARG A 251 -8.15 -10.89 34.65
CA ARG A 251 -7.56 -12.17 35.06
C ARG A 251 -8.60 -13.30 35.05
N GLU A 252 -9.83 -12.98 35.43
CA GLU A 252 -10.97 -13.89 35.52
C GLU A 252 -11.49 -14.31 34.14
N LYS A 253 -11.22 -13.51 33.10
CA LYS A 253 -11.64 -13.76 31.72
C LYS A 253 -10.58 -14.50 30.90
N MET A 254 -9.39 -14.75 31.45
CA MET A 254 -8.29 -15.49 30.82
C MET A 254 -8.58 -17.01 30.78
N LEU A 255 -9.67 -17.37 30.10
CA LEU A 255 -10.17 -18.73 29.98
C LEU A 255 -10.14 -19.14 28.50
N PHE A 256 -9.55 -20.30 28.23
CA PHE A 256 -9.45 -20.80 26.87
C PHE A 256 -10.84 -21.08 26.29
N ASN A 257 -11.21 -20.30 25.27
CA ASN A 257 -12.47 -20.43 24.53
C ASN A 257 -12.16 -20.43 23.02
N PRO A 258 -12.12 -21.61 22.37
CA PRO A 258 -11.71 -21.72 20.97
C PRO A 258 -12.68 -21.01 20.02
N GLY A 259 -13.99 -21.02 20.31
CA GLY A 259 -15.01 -20.36 19.49
C GLY A 259 -14.88 -18.84 19.53
N LEU A 260 -14.83 -18.26 20.72
CA LEU A 260 -14.67 -16.81 20.89
C LEU A 260 -13.32 -16.32 20.35
N ARG A 261 -12.25 -17.11 20.53
CA ARG A 261 -10.94 -16.82 19.95
C ARG A 261 -10.99 -16.80 18.42
N CYS A 262 -11.69 -17.75 17.80
CA CYS A 262 -11.85 -17.80 16.36
C CYS A 262 -12.60 -16.57 15.83
N ILE A 263 -13.75 -16.24 16.43
CA ILE A 263 -14.57 -15.08 16.06
C ILE A 263 -13.77 -13.77 16.21
N SER A 264 -13.06 -13.61 17.34
CA SER A 264 -12.27 -12.41 17.60
C SER A 264 -11.09 -12.28 16.63
N LYS A 265 -10.45 -13.40 16.26
CA LYS A 265 -9.39 -13.41 15.25
C LYS A 265 -9.91 -13.06 13.86
N LEU A 266 -11.08 -13.56 13.49
CA LEU A 266 -11.74 -13.22 12.22
C LEU A 266 -12.08 -11.73 12.19
N ALA A 267 -12.71 -11.19 13.23
CA ALA A 267 -13.03 -9.78 13.33
C ALA A 267 -11.79 -8.88 13.15
N LEU A 268 -10.67 -9.21 13.82
CA LEU A 268 -9.41 -8.47 13.67
C LEU A 268 -8.90 -8.43 12.22
N ASN A 269 -9.02 -9.55 11.49
CA ASN A 269 -8.49 -9.67 10.13
C ASN A 269 -9.45 -9.15 9.05
N SER A 270 -10.72 -8.95 9.38
CA SER A 270 -11.75 -8.49 8.43
C SER A 270 -11.92 -6.97 8.39
N VAL A 271 -11.14 -6.22 9.17
CA VAL A 271 -11.12 -4.75 9.10
C VAL A 271 -9.93 -4.34 8.23
N GLY A 272 -10.21 -4.05 6.95
CA GLY A 272 -9.21 -3.75 5.92
C GLY A 272 -9.85 -3.55 4.56
#